data_AF-A0A375G2V6-F1
#
_entry.id   AF-A0A375G2V6-F1
#
_cell.length_a   1.000
_cell.length_b   1.000
_cell.length_c   1.000
_cell.angle_alpha   90.00
_cell.angle_beta   90.00
_cell.angle_gamma   90.00
#
_symmetry.space_group_name_H-M   'P 1'
#
loop_
_entity.id
_entity.type
_entity.pdbx_description
1 polymer ?
#
loop_
_entity_poly.entity_id
_entity_poly.type
_entity_poly.pdbx_seq_one_letter_code
_entity_poly.pdbx_strand_id
1 'polypeptide(L)' 'MEAAGRTLHEAVFAVFERACREGNFELAEHLLRALEAMARREEAERQLDRAYLLLADL' A
#
# COMPACT_ATOMS: atom_id res chain seq x y z
N MET A 1 14.02 -13.89 -17.53
CA MET A 1 14.31 -13.50 -16.13
C MET A 1 13.09 -12.75 -15.64
N GLU A 2 12.07 -13.48 -15.19
CA GLU A 2 10.87 -12.88 -14.62
C GLU A 2 11.27 -12.22 -13.31
N ALA A 3 11.20 -10.88 -13.26
CA ALA A 3 11.30 -10.18 -12.00
C ALA A 3 10.18 -10.73 -11.11
N ALA A 4 10.53 -11.47 -10.06
CA ALA A 4 9.59 -11.94 -9.05
C ALA A 4 8.61 -10.80 -8.74
N GLY A 5 7.32 -11.05 -8.98
CA GLY A 5 6.30 -10.03 -9.05
C GLY A 5 6.30 -9.17 -7.81
N ARG A 6 6.88 -7.96 -7.90
CA ARG A 6 6.77 -6.96 -6.84
C ARG A 6 5.29 -6.68 -6.64
N THR A 7 4.88 -6.65 -5.38
CA THR A 7 3.52 -6.23 -5.04
C THR A 7 3.30 -4.81 -5.57
N LEU A 8 2.05 -4.46 -5.86
CA LEU A 8 1.72 -3.10 -6.28
C LEU A 8 2.23 -2.06 -5.27
N HIS A 9 2.20 -2.39 -3.97
CA HIS A 9 2.70 -1.53 -2.90
C HIS A 9 4.19 -1.23 -3.10
N GLU A 10 5.02 -2.27 -3.23
CA GLU A 10 6.47 -2.13 -3.41
C GLU A 10 6.82 -1.36 -4.68
N ALA A 11 6.07 -1.60 -5.76
CA ALA A 11 6.26 -0.86 -7.01
C ALA A 11 5.96 0.63 -6.84
N VAL A 12 4.82 0.99 -6.23
CA VAL A 12 4.44 2.38 -5.97
C VAL A 12 5.43 3.04 -5.02
N PHE A 13 5.87 2.35 -3.97
CA PHE A 13 6.85 2.86 -3.03
C PHE A 13 8.21 3.15 -3.69
N ALA A 14 8.69 2.26 -4.55
CA ALA A 14 9.93 2.48 -5.28
C ALA A 14 9.88 3.71 -6.20
N VAL A 15 8.73 3.97 -6.84
CA VAL A 15 8.53 5.17 -7.66
C VAL A 15 8.43 6.42 -6.78
N PHE A 16 7.79 6.32 -5.60
CA PHE A 16 7.74 7.41 -4.63
C PHE A 16 9.14 7.83 -4.16
N GLU A 17 9.97 6.87 -3.75
CA GLU A 17 11.36 7.15 -3.36
C GLU A 17 12.14 7.86 -4.47
N ARG A 18 11.94 7.41 -5.71
CA ARG A 18 12.57 8.01 -6.89
C ARG A 18 12.10 9.45 -7.10
N ALA A 19 10.79 9.70 -7.04
CA ALA A 19 10.23 11.04 -7.18
C ALA A 19 10.78 12.02 -6.12
N CYS A 20 10.93 11.56 -4.88
CA CYS A 20 11.57 12.33 -3.81
C CYS A 20 13.04 12.67 -4.13
N ARG A 21 13.82 11.69 -4.59
CA ARG A 21 15.24 11.89 -4.94
C ARG A 21 15.44 12.82 -6.13
N GLU A 22 14.53 12.78 -7.09
CA GLU A 22 14.55 13.66 -8.28
C GLU A 22 13.94 15.05 -8.01
N GLY A 23 13.42 15.30 -6.81
CA GLY A 23 12.78 16.56 -6.44
C GLY A 23 11.41 16.78 -7.09
N ASN A 24 10.81 15.74 -7.66
CA ASN A 24 9.48 15.79 -8.27
C ASN A 24 8.40 15.59 -7.19
N PHE A 25 8.21 16.63 -6.37
CA PHE A 25 7.36 16.53 -5.18
C PHE A 25 5.86 16.43 -5.47
N GLU A 26 5.38 16.99 -6.59
CA GLU A 26 3.99 16.84 -7.02
C GLU A 26 3.66 15.36 -7.29
N LEU A 27 4.53 14.67 -8.02
CA LEU A 27 4.40 13.22 -8.23
C LEU A 27 4.52 12.45 -6.90
N ALA A 28 5.48 12.82 -6.04
CA ALA A 28 5.67 12.18 -4.75
C ALA A 28 4.42 12.30 -3.87
N GLU A 29 3.76 13.45 -3.86
CA GLU A 29 2.52 13.67 -3.10
C GLU A 29 1.39 12.76 -3.59
N HIS A 30 1.21 12.63 -4.91
CA HIS A 30 0.22 11.72 -5.46
C HIS A 30 0.49 10.25 -5.10
N LEU A 31 1.75 9.83 -5.14
CA LEU A 31 2.15 8.47 -4.79
C LEU A 31 1.98 8.21 -3.29
N LEU A 32 2.26 9.21 -2.45
CA LEU A 32 2.03 9.11 -1.00
C LEU A 32 0.54 8.88 -0.69
N ARG A 33 -0.35 9.66 -1.29
CA ARG A 33 -1.81 9.48 -1.12
C ARG A 33 -2.28 8.10 -1.58
N ALA A 34 -1.68 7.56 -2.64
CA ALA A 34 -1.97 6.20 -3.10
C ALA A 34 -1.53 5.15 -2.07
N LEU A 35 -0.32 5.29 -1.51
CA LEU A 35 0.18 4.40 -0.45
C LEU A 35 -0.72 4.44 0.80
N GLU A 36 -1.16 5.63 1.21
CA GLU A 36 -2.10 5.79 2.33
C GLU A 36 -3.44 5.10 2.06
N ALA A 37 -3.98 5.23 0.85
CA ALA A 37 -5.23 4.58 0.47
C ALA A 37 -5.11 3.04 0.48
N MET A 38 -3.98 2.51 0.01
CA MET A 38 -3.68 1.08 0.03
C MET A 38 -3.57 0.56 1.46
N ALA A 39 -2.85 1.26 2.34
CA ALA A 39 -2.70 0.89 3.74
C ALA A 39 -4.04 0.87 4.49
N ARG A 40 -4.88 1.90 4.29
CA ARG A 40 -6.22 1.96 4.90
C ARG A 40 -7.11 0.80 4.46
N ARG A 41 -7.05 0.43 3.18
CA ARG A 41 -7.81 -0.70 2.65
C ARG A 41 -7.36 -2.01 3.30
N GLU A 42 -6.05 -2.25 3.37
CA GLU A 42 -5.51 -3.46 3.97
C GLU A 42 -5.82 -3.55 5.47
N GLU A 43 -5.75 -2.43 6.19
CA GLU A 43 -6.16 -2.38 7.59
C GLU A 43 -7.64 -2.68 7.78
N ALA A 44 -8.51 -2.11 6.94
CA ALA A 44 -9.95 -2.39 6.98
C ALA A 44 -10.25 -3.87 6.70
N GLU A 45 -9.59 -4.48 5.72
CA GLU A 45 -9.71 -5.92 5.42
C GLU A 45 -9.30 -6.76 6.64
N ARG A 46 -8.14 -6.46 7.26
CA ARG A 46 -7.68 -7.18 8.48
C ARG A 46 -8.62 -7.01 9.67
N GLN A 47 -9.22 -5.83 9.85
CA GLN A 47 -10.19 -5.59 10.93
C GLN A 47 -11.47 -6.41 10.71
N LEU A 48 -11.94 -6.52 9.47
CA LEU A 48 -13.08 -7.36 9.13
C LEU A 48 -12.78 -8.85 9.37
N ASP A 49 -11.62 -9.33 8.94
CA ASP A 49 -11.21 -10.72 9.19
C ASP A 49 -11.19 -11.03 10.69
N ARG A 50 -10.66 -10.11 11.50
CA ARG A 50 -10.68 -10.25 12.96
C ARG A 50 -12.10 -10.27 13.53
N ALA A 51 -13.00 -9.43 13.02
CA ALA A 51 -14.39 -9.41 13.45
C ALA A 51 -15.11 -10.73 13.11
N TYR A 52 -14.85 -11.29 11.93
CA TYR A 52 -15.40 -12.59 11.54
C TYR A 52 -14.88 -13.74 12.40
N LEU A 53 -13.60 -13.75 12.75
CA LEU A 53 -13.03 -14.76 13.65
C LEU A 53 -13.70 -14.70 15.04
N LEU A 54 -13.87 -13.50 15.60
CA LEU A 54 -14.55 -13.32 16.89
C LEU A 54 -16.02 -13.78 16.86
N LEU A 55 -16.71 -13.57 15.73
CA LEU A 55 -18.09 -14.01 15.56
C LEU A 55 -18.20 -15.54 15.42
N ALA A 56 -17.21 -16.19 14.81
CA ALA A 56 -17.20 -17.65 14.61
C ALA A 56 -16.87 -18.43 15.90
N ASP A 57 -16.19 -17.80 16.85
CA ASP A 57 -15.87 -18.36 18.18
C ASP A 57 -17.01 -18.22 19.20
N LEU A 58 -18.17 -17.69 18.79
CA LEU A 58 -19.38 -17.44 19.60
C LEU A 58 -20.41 -18.56 19.43
#